data_AF-A0A4Y2PDS8-F1
#
_entry.id   AF-A0A4Y2PDS8-F1
#
_cell.length_a   1.000
_cell.length_b   1.000
_cell.length_c   1.000
_cell.angle_alpha   90.00
_cell.angle_beta   90.00
_cell.angle_gamma   90.00
#
_symmetry.space_group_name_H-M   'P 1'
#
loop_
_entity.id
_entity.type
_entity.pdbx_description
1 polymer ?
#
loop_
_entity_poly.entity_id
_entity_poly.type
_entity_poly.pdbx_seq_one_letter_code
_entity_poly.pdbx_strand_id
1 'polypeptide(L)' 'MLNKPETYWKSVLFADESKFNTFGSDGRIMVWRRKNEELNPKNLVGTVKYGGGSVLVWGCISASGL' A
#
# COMPACT_ATOMS: atom_id res chain seq x y z
N MET A 1 -9.54 -14.35 -18.08
CA MET A 1 -8.12 -14.02 -18.38
C MET A 1 -7.92 -14.18 -19.88
N LEU A 2 -7.24 -13.26 -20.55
CA LEU A 2 -6.90 -13.41 -21.97
C LEU A 2 -5.88 -14.55 -22.11
N ASN A 3 -6.25 -15.61 -22.83
CA ASN A 3 -5.31 -16.68 -23.18
C ASN A 3 -4.34 -16.15 -24.24
N LYS A 4 -3.16 -15.73 -23.79
CA LYS A 4 -2.04 -15.28 -24.62
C LYS A 4 -0.83 -16.18 -24.38
N PRO A 5 0.01 -16.43 -25.42
CA PRO A 5 1.23 -17.21 -25.26
C PRO A 5 2.21 -16.50 -24.32
N GLU A 6 3.11 -17.24 -23.68
CA GLU A 6 4.09 -16.69 -22.73
C GLU A 6 4.97 -15.59 -23.36
N THR A 7 5.32 -15.74 -24.64
CA THR A 7 6.10 -14.77 -25.42
C THR A 7 5.45 -13.39 -25.50
N TYR A 8 4.12 -13.33 -25.49
CA TYR A 8 3.40 -12.07 -25.43
C TYR A 8 3.74 -11.33 -24.14
N TRP A 9 3.61 -11.99 -22.98
CA TRP A 9 3.87 -11.39 -21.68
C TRP A 9 5.33 -11.00 -21.47
N LYS A 10 6.27 -11.71 -22.10
CA LYS A 10 7.70 -11.33 -22.10
C LYS A 10 7.98 -9.98 -22.77
N SER A 11 7.11 -9.55 -23.70
CA SER A 11 7.24 -8.28 -24.41
C SER A 11 6.43 -7.13 -23.80
N VAL A 12 5.62 -7.41 -22.77
CA VAL A 12 4.80 -6.39 -22.12
C VAL A 12 5.64 -5.58 -21.14
N LEU A 13 5.53 -4.26 -21.23
CA LEU A 13 5.98 -3.32 -20.20
C LEU A 13 4.79 -2.97 -19.33
N PHE A 14 4.84 -3.36 -18.06
CA PHE A 14 3.84 -2.97 -17.07
C PHE A 14 4.25 -1.63 -16.47
N ALA A 15 3.31 -0.71 -16.30
CA ALA A 15 3.54 0.56 -15.63
C ALA A 15 2.42 0.83 -14.64
N ASP A 16 2.76 1.43 -13.50
CA ASP A 16 1.80 1.74 -12.45
C ASP A 16 2.28 2.90 -11.57
N GLU A 17 1.36 3.45 -10.79
CA GLU A 17 1.61 4.44 -9.75
C GLU A 17 1.39 3.82 -8.38
N SER A 18 2.37 3.98 -7.49
CA SER A 18 2.24 3.54 -6.11
C SER A 18 2.56 4.65 -5.13
N LYS A 19 1.68 4.80 -4.13
CA LYS A 19 1.83 5.76 -3.04
C LYS A 19 2.45 5.08 -1.82
N PHE A 20 3.53 5.65 -1.32
CA PHE A 20 4.20 5.22 -0.09
C PHE A 20 4.05 6.29 0.99
N ASN A 21 3.31 5.97 2.05
CA ASN A 21 3.13 6.86 3.19
C ASN A 21 4.39 6.85 4.08
N THR A 22 4.78 8.02 4.58
CA THR A 22 5.89 8.13 5.56
C THR A 22 5.45 7.72 6.96
N PHE A 23 4.17 7.91 7.29
CA PHE A 23 3.59 7.59 8.59
C PHE A 23 2.28 6.83 8.46
N GLY A 24 2.22 5.65 9.07
CA GLY A 24 1.03 4.80 9.04
C GLY A 24 0.74 4.19 7.67
N SER A 25 -0.25 3.31 7.62
CA SER A 25 -0.79 2.77 6.38
C SER A 25 -2.17 3.35 6.10
N ASP A 26 -2.59 3.35 4.83
CA ASP A 26 -3.98 3.68 4.47
C ASP A 26 -4.99 2.60 4.94
N GLY A 27 -4.47 1.45 5.35
CA GLY A 27 -5.26 0.32 5.82
C GLY A 27 -5.79 0.51 7.23
N ARG A 28 -6.80 -0.28 7.58
CA ARG A 28 -7.34 -0.32 8.93
C ARG A 28 -6.37 -1.03 9.88
N ILE A 29 -6.06 -0.39 11.00
CA ILE A 29 -5.25 -1.00 12.05
C ILE A 29 -6.17 -1.84 12.96
N MET A 30 -5.83 -3.11 13.11
CA MET A 30 -6.54 -4.04 13.97
C MET A 30 -5.91 -4.03 15.36
N VAL A 31 -6.71 -3.84 16.40
CA VAL A 31 -6.29 -3.83 17.80
C VAL A 31 -7.13 -4.80 18.62
N TRP A 32 -6.50 -5.47 19.59
CA TRP A 32 -7.18 -6.30 20.58
C TRP A 32 -7.50 -5.44 21.80
N ARG A 33 -8.76 -5.41 22.23
CA ARG A 33 -9.19 -4.64 23.42
C ARG A 33 -10.40 -5.29 24.08
N ARG A 34 -10.62 -4.96 25.36
CA ARG A 34 -11.83 -5.36 26.09
C ARG A 34 -13.00 -4.44 25.71
N LYS A 35 -14.22 -4.90 25.97
CA LYS A 35 -15.46 -4.13 25.78
C LYS A 35 -15.40 -2.87 26.66
N ASN A 36 -15.82 -1.72 26.12
CA ASN A 36 -15.84 -0.42 26.80
C ASN A 36 -14.45 0.20 27.08
N GLU A 37 -13.36 -0.34 26.51
CA GLU A 37 -12.00 0.24 26.60
C GLU A 37 -11.57 0.89 25.28
N GLU A 38 -12.52 1.27 24.42
CA GLU A 38 -12.25 1.69 23.04
C GLU A 38 -11.36 2.94 22.96
N LEU A 39 -11.50 3.84 23.94
CA LEU A 39 -10.81 5.13 23.98
C LEU A 39 -9.61 5.14 24.93
N ASN A 40 -9.22 3.99 25.49
CA ASN A 40 -7.99 3.90 26.26
C ASN A 40 -6.81 4.25 25.33
N PRO A 41 -5.91 5.18 25.70
CA PRO A 41 -4.77 5.57 24.85
C PRO A 41 -3.93 4.40 24.36
N LYS A 42 -3.85 3.29 25.12
CA LYS A 42 -3.15 2.06 24.72
C LYS A 42 -3.80 1.32 23.54
N ASN A 43 -5.09 1.57 23.30
CA ASN A 43 -5.91 0.97 22.25
C ASN A 43 -6.12 1.91 21.06
N LEU A 44 -5.53 3.11 21.10
CA LEU A 44 -5.58 4.11 20.04
C LEU A 44 -4.24 4.15 19.31
N VAL A 45 -4.29 4.41 18.01
CA VAL A 45 -3.10 4.70 17.22
C VAL A 45 -3.01 6.21 17.06
N GLY A 46 -1.87 6.77 17.47
CA GLY A 46 -1.61 8.19 17.29
C GLY A 46 -1.63 8.56 15.81
N THR A 47 -2.23 9.71 15.49
CA THR A 47 -2.19 10.30 14.15
C THR A 47 -1.31 11.53 14.18
N VAL A 48 -0.64 11.80 13.06
CA VAL A 48 0.10 13.05 12.85
C VAL A 48 -0.78 14.02 12.05
N LYS A 49 -0.66 15.32 12.33
CA LYS A 49 -1.41 16.34 11.56
C LYS A 49 -1.04 16.23 10.09
N TYR A 50 -2.05 16.23 9.22
CA TYR A 50 -1.91 16.10 7.76
C TYR A 50 -1.34 14.76 7.26
N GLY A 51 -1.35 13.71 8.10
CA GLY A 51 -0.99 12.36 7.66
C GLY A 51 0.51 12.09 7.48
N GLY A 52 1.39 13.05 7.82
CA GLY A 52 2.85 12.84 7.87
C GLY A 52 3.54 12.90 6.51
N GLY A 53 2.78 12.98 5.42
CA GLY A 53 3.27 13.01 4.05
C GLY A 53 3.32 11.64 3.38
N SER A 54 3.53 11.65 2.08
CA SER A 54 3.65 10.46 1.25
C SER A 54 4.44 10.78 -0.01
N VAL A 55 5.07 9.76 -0.60
CA VAL A 55 5.72 9.84 -1.90
C VAL A 55 4.91 9.02 -2.89
N LEU A 56 4.48 9.65 -3.99
CA LEU A 56 3.92 8.95 -5.14
C LEU A 56 5.05 8.63 -6.11
N VAL A 57 5.16 7.38 -6.52
CA VAL A 57 6.17 6.93 -7.49
C VAL A 57 5.45 6.31 -8.67
N TRP A 58 5.83 6.75 -9.87
CA TRP A 58 5.49 6.07 -11.11
C TRP A 58 6.66 5.19 -11.53
N GLY A 59 6.37 3.96 -11.95
CA GLY A 59 7.41 3.03 -12.37
C GLY A 59 6.90 2.04 -13.40
N CYS A 60 7.83 1.39 -14.08
CA CYS A 60 7.53 0.32 -15.01
C CYS A 60 8.46 -0.87 -14.82
N ILE A 61 7.99 -2.07 -15.17
CA ILE A 61 8.73 -3.32 -15.09
C ILE A 61 8.38 -4.22 -16.27
N SER A 62 9.37 -4.97 -16.75
CA SER A 62 9.21 -5.98 -17.80
C SER A 62 9.60 -7.37 -17.27
N ALA A 63 9.39 -8.41 -18.08
CA ALA A 63 9.87 -9.76 -17.76
C ALA A 63 11.42 -9.84 -17.64
N SER A 64 12.15 -8.86 -18.19
CA SER A 64 13.61 -8.75 -18.09
C SER A 64 14.07 -8.03 -16.82
N GLY A 65 13.14 -7.51 -16.02
CA GLY A 65 13.45 -6.74 -14.82
C GLY A 65 12.88 -5.33 -14.88
N LEU A 66 13.26 -4.56 -13.85
CA LEU A 66 12.94 -3.16 -13.66
C LEU A 66 13.88 -2.28 -14.49
#